data_AF-A0A382X693-F1
#
_entry.id   AF-A0A382X693-F1
#
_cell.length_a   1.000
_cell.length_b   1.000
_cell.length_c   1.000
_cell.angle_alpha   90.00
_cell.angle_beta   90.00
_cell.angle_gamma   90.00
#
_symmetry.space_group_name_H-M   'P 1'
#
loop_
_entity.id
_entity.type
_entity.pdbx_description
1 polymer ?
#
loop_
_entity_poly.entity_id
_entity_poly.type
_entity_poly.pdbx_seq_one_letter_code
_entity_poly.pdbx_strand_id
1 'polypeptide(L)'
;MLSDEEIVRFKEEGYLVFERLIEGDRLAYYLEVCDELVARGNALTEPVPHFSLELGPDNAPISGLLHKVQGICQIEARILALACEQAIVDRVAALLGAELDCFGTKFFPK
;
A
#
# COMPACT_ATOMS: atom_id res chain seq x y z
N MET A 1 -1.92 -18.92 6.31
CA MET A 1 -0.62 -19.61 6.11
C MET A 1 -0.43 -19.94 4.65
N LEU A 2 0.82 -19.96 4.20
CA LEU A 2 1.20 -20.39 2.85
C LEU A 2 1.32 -21.91 2.77
N SER A 3 1.01 -22.49 1.61
CA SER A 3 1.34 -23.89 1.31
C SER A 3 2.82 -24.06 0.96
N ASP A 4 3.32 -25.29 1.00
CA ASP A 4 4.70 -25.59 0.58
C ASP A 4 4.92 -25.22 -0.90
N GLU A 5 3.91 -25.44 -1.75
CA GLU A 5 3.95 -25.05 -3.17
C GLU A 5 4.07 -23.53 -3.34
N GLU A 6 3.34 -22.75 -2.53
CA GLU A 6 3.46 -21.29 -2.54
C GLU A 6 4.83 -20.82 -2.05
N ILE A 7 5.40 -21.48 -1.04
CA ILE A 7 6.75 -21.17 -0.56
C ILE A 7 7.80 -21.47 -1.63
N VAL A 8 7.69 -22.62 -2.32
CA VAL A 8 8.60 -22.97 -3.43
C VAL A 8 8.47 -21.94 -4.55
N ARG A 9 7.24 -21.63 -4.99
CA ARG A 9 7.00 -20.64 -6.03
C ARG A 9 7.56 -19.27 -5.67
N PHE A 10 7.41 -18.83 -4.43
CA PHE A 10 8.00 -17.57 -3.97
C PHE A 10 9.54 -17.58 -4.08
N LYS A 11 10.19 -18.70 -3.74
CA LYS A 11 11.65 -18.83 -3.85
C LYS A 11 12.14 -18.84 -5.30
N GLU A 12 11.36 -19.39 -6.22
CA GLU A 12 11.71 -19.49 -7.64
C GLU A 12 11.40 -18.21 -8.42
N GLU A 13 10.24 -17.61 -8.17
CA GLU A 13 9.75 -16.46 -8.94
C GLU A 13 9.98 -15.11 -8.25
N GLY A 14 10.18 -15.11 -6.92
CA GLY A 14 10.36 -13.90 -6.12
C GLY A 14 9.05 -13.18 -5.74
N TYR A 15 7.88 -13.73 -6.09
CA TYR A 15 6.58 -13.15 -5.74
C TYR A 15 5.47 -14.20 -5.61
N LEU A 16 4.37 -13.80 -4.97
CA LEU A 16 3.10 -14.54 -4.92
C LEU A 16 1.95 -13.56 -5.16
N VAL A 17 0.95 -13.99 -5.93
CA VAL A 17 -0.25 -13.19 -6.20
C VAL A 17 -1.45 -13.85 -5.52
N PHE A 18 -2.19 -13.06 -4.76
CA PHE A 18 -3.44 -13.46 -4.12
C PHE A 18 -4.55 -12.54 -4.63
N GLU A 19 -5.46 -13.05 -5.45
CA GLU A 19 -6.51 -12.24 -6.08
C GLU A 19 -7.44 -11.56 -5.06
N ARG A 20 -7.66 -12.21 -3.92
CA ARG A 20 -8.59 -11.76 -2.88
C ARG A 20 -8.00 -11.95 -1.50
N LEU A 21 -6.96 -11.17 -1.21
CA LEU A 21 -6.30 -11.27 0.09
C LEU A 21 -7.15 -10.69 1.23
N ILE A 22 -7.84 -9.58 0.95
CA ILE A 22 -8.79 -8.90 1.82
C ILE A 22 -10.10 -8.79 1.06
N GLU A 23 -11.23 -9.09 1.71
CA GLU A 23 -12.54 -9.20 1.08
C GLU A 23 -13.64 -8.51 1.89
N GLY A 24 -14.81 -8.34 1.28
CA GLY A 24 -16.03 -7.87 1.93
C GLY A 24 -15.90 -6.48 2.52
N ASP A 25 -16.56 -6.26 3.66
CA ASP A 25 -16.67 -4.95 4.32
C ASP A 25 -15.30 -4.34 4.67
N ARG A 26 -14.30 -5.18 4.98
CA ARG A 26 -12.95 -4.70 5.28
C ARG A 26 -12.27 -4.13 4.04
N LEU A 27 -12.40 -4.81 2.90
CA LEU A 27 -11.89 -4.29 1.63
C LEU A 27 -12.58 -2.96 1.28
N ALA A 28 -13.92 -2.91 1.38
CA ALA A 28 -14.69 -1.70 1.11
C ALA A 28 -14.24 -0.53 1.99
N TYR A 29 -14.04 -0.79 3.29
CA TYR A 29 -13.53 0.19 4.24
C TYR A 29 -12.16 0.76 3.84
N TYR A 30 -11.19 -0.11 3.51
CA TYR A 30 -9.85 0.38 3.12
C TYR A 30 -9.87 1.12 1.78
N LEU A 31 -10.73 0.73 0.85
CA LEU A 31 -10.92 1.44 -0.42
C LEU A 31 -11.46 2.85 -0.18
N GLU A 32 -12.44 3.02 0.70
CA GLU A 32 -12.96 4.35 1.08
C GLU A 32 -11.85 5.25 1.64
N VAL A 33 -11.00 4.71 2.52
CA VAL A 33 -9.84 5.45 3.06
C VAL A 33 -8.84 5.82 1.94
N CYS A 34 -8.59 4.92 1.00
CA CYS A 34 -7.75 5.22 -0.16
C CYS A 34 -8.37 6.32 -1.04
N ASP A 35 -9.69 6.29 -1.28
CA ASP A 35 -10.41 7.30 -2.05
C ASP A 35 -10.34 8.68 -1.39
N GLU A 36 -10.48 8.76 -0.07
CA GLU A 36 -10.27 10.00 0.69
C GLU A 36 -8.85 10.56 0.50
N LEU A 37 -7.84 9.69 0.53
CA LEU A 37 -6.43 10.09 0.32
C LEU A 37 -6.18 10.56 -1.11
N VAL A 38 -6.80 9.91 -2.09
CA VAL A 38 -6.75 10.35 -3.50
C VAL A 38 -7.41 11.71 -3.65
N ALA A 39 -8.60 11.89 -3.10
CA ALA A 39 -9.31 13.18 -3.14
C ALA A 39 -8.48 14.30 -2.51
N ARG A 40 -7.87 14.03 -1.34
CA ARG A 40 -6.97 14.97 -0.67
C ARG A 40 -5.74 15.30 -1.53
N GLY A 41 -5.09 14.29 -2.12
CA GLY A 41 -3.92 14.48 -2.97
C GLY A 41 -4.24 15.26 -4.25
N ASN A 42 -5.37 14.96 -4.88
CA ASN A 42 -5.83 15.64 -6.09
C ASN A 42 -6.36 17.07 -5.85
N ALA A 43 -6.55 17.47 -4.58
CA ALA A 43 -6.84 18.86 -4.22
C ALA A 43 -5.58 19.74 -4.12
N LEU A 44 -4.38 19.16 -4.16
CA LEU A 44 -3.11 19.88 -4.02
C LEU A 44 -2.70 20.52 -5.35
N THR A 45 -2.24 21.77 -5.27
CA THR A 45 -1.61 22.46 -6.41
C THR A 45 -0.10 22.27 -6.46
N GLU A 46 0.51 21.97 -5.30
CA GLU A 46 1.94 21.77 -5.11
C GLU A 46 2.15 20.54 -4.21
N PRO A 47 3.29 19.83 -4.32
CA PRO A 47 3.63 18.77 -3.38
C PRO A 47 3.72 19.29 -1.95
N VAL A 48 3.28 18.46 -1.00
CA VAL A 48 3.41 18.72 0.43
C VAL A 48 4.07 17.51 1.09
N PRO A 49 4.54 17.61 2.35
CA PRO A 49 5.10 16.44 3.04
C PRO A 49 4.19 15.22 2.89
N HIS A 50 4.80 14.07 2.56
CA HIS A 50 4.16 12.80 2.23
C HIS A 50 3.42 12.71 0.89
N PHE A 51 2.86 13.79 0.35
CA PHE A 51 2.10 13.76 -0.90
C PHE A 51 2.95 14.28 -2.07
N SER A 52 3.30 13.37 -2.98
CA SER A 52 3.97 13.70 -4.23
C SER A 52 2.94 13.79 -5.35
N LEU A 53 3.01 14.84 -6.16
CA LEU A 53 2.25 14.95 -7.41
C LEU A 53 3.06 14.34 -8.56
N GLU A 54 2.37 13.96 -9.62
CA GLU A 54 2.99 13.52 -10.87
C GLU A 54 3.85 14.63 -11.47
N LEU A 55 4.93 14.24 -12.14
CA LEU A 55 5.83 15.19 -12.78
C LEU A 55 5.53 15.23 -14.28
N GLY A 56 5.46 16.44 -14.83
CA GLY A 56 5.38 16.69 -16.26
C GLY A 56 6.72 16.46 -16.98
N PRO A 57 6.75 16.63 -18.31
CA PRO A 57 7.97 16.49 -19.11
C PRO A 57 9.10 17.46 -18.74
N ASP A 58 8.77 18.59 -18.12
CA ASP A 58 9.69 19.60 -17.60
C ASP A 58 10.15 19.32 -16.15
N ASN A 59 9.75 18.16 -15.60
CA ASN A 59 9.99 17.77 -14.21
C ASN A 59 9.28 18.67 -13.18
N ALA A 60 8.27 19.44 -13.60
CA ALA A 60 7.41 20.22 -12.72
C ALA A 60 6.20 19.41 -12.22
N PRO A 61 5.70 19.64 -11.00
CA PRO A 61 4.48 19.00 -10.50
C PRO A 61 3.24 19.34 -11.32
N ILE A 62 2.40 18.34 -11.60
CA ILE A 62 1.09 18.51 -12.22
C ILE A 62 0.05 18.70 -11.11
N SER A 63 -0.50 19.91 -11.00
CA SER A 63 -1.56 20.25 -10.05
C SER A 63 -2.72 19.25 -10.12
N GLY A 64 -3.12 18.75 -8.96
CA GLY A 64 -4.26 17.86 -8.80
C GLY A 64 -4.08 16.43 -9.33
N LEU A 65 -2.85 16.02 -9.64
CA LEU A 65 -2.55 14.66 -10.08
C LEU A 65 -1.64 13.94 -9.07
N LEU A 66 -2.25 13.27 -8.09
CA LEU A 66 -1.52 12.50 -7.08
C LEU A 66 -0.70 11.38 -7.73
N HIS A 67 0.61 11.36 -7.46
CA HIS A 67 1.52 10.28 -7.86
C HIS A 67 1.66 9.22 -6.77
N LYS A 68 1.90 9.68 -5.54
CA LYS A 68 2.26 8.79 -4.43
C LYS A 68 2.04 9.47 -3.09
N VAL A 69 1.61 8.67 -2.11
CA VAL A 69 1.69 9.01 -0.69
C VAL A 69 2.83 8.22 -0.04
N GLN A 70 3.87 8.90 0.43
CA GLN A 70 5.04 8.33 1.08
C GLN A 70 4.83 8.24 2.60
N GLY A 71 5.08 7.08 3.19
CA GLY A 71 4.86 6.84 4.62
C GLY A 71 3.38 6.90 4.99
N ILE A 72 2.49 6.35 4.16
CA ILE A 72 1.03 6.43 4.33
C ILE A 72 0.57 6.01 5.74
N CYS A 73 1.17 4.99 6.34
CA CYS A 73 0.83 4.56 7.70
C CYS A 73 1.19 5.58 8.80
N GLN A 74 2.08 6.54 8.52
CA GLN A 74 2.44 7.60 9.46
C GLN A 74 1.43 8.74 9.46
N ILE A 75 0.65 8.87 8.37
CA ILE A 75 -0.31 9.97 8.20
C ILE A 75 -1.77 9.50 8.19
N GLU A 76 -2.00 8.19 8.06
CA GLU A 76 -3.31 7.57 8.05
C GLU A 76 -3.30 6.26 8.85
N ALA A 77 -3.76 6.34 10.10
CA ALA A 77 -3.77 5.21 11.04
C ALA A 77 -4.69 4.07 10.57
N ARG A 78 -5.73 4.37 9.78
CA ARG A 78 -6.63 3.34 9.23
C ARG A 78 -5.91 2.44 8.24
N ILE A 79 -4.91 2.96 7.52
CA ILE A 79 -4.07 2.17 6.61
C ILE A 79 -2.99 1.37 7.37
N LEU A 80 -2.54 1.84 8.53
CA LEU A 80 -1.72 1.00 9.40
C LEU A 80 -2.47 -0.27 9.81
N ALA A 81 -3.78 -0.17 10.06
CA ALA A 81 -4.60 -1.34 10.35
C ALA A 81 -4.63 -2.35 9.18
N LEU A 82 -4.61 -1.88 7.93
CA LEU A 82 -4.47 -2.74 6.75
C LEU A 82 -3.10 -3.46 6.75
N ALA A 83 -2.01 -2.74 7.02
CA ALA A 83 -0.68 -3.35 7.07
C ALA A 83 -0.55 -4.44 8.17
N CYS A 84 -1.38 -4.36 9.21
CA CYS A 84 -1.46 -5.34 10.30
C CYS A 84 -2.51 -6.44 10.07
N GLU A 85 -3.15 -6.51 8.90
CA GLU A 85 -4.13 -7.56 8.62
C GLU A 85 -3.51 -8.95 8.75
N GLN A 86 -4.19 -9.84 9.49
CA GLN A 86 -3.66 -11.19 9.74
C GLN A 86 -3.42 -11.96 8.44
N ALA A 87 -4.26 -11.72 7.42
CA ALA A 87 -4.09 -12.31 6.09
C ALA A 87 -2.75 -11.91 5.42
N ILE A 88 -2.25 -10.71 5.69
CA ILE A 88 -0.95 -10.22 5.22
C ILE A 88 0.16 -10.76 6.14
N VAL A 89 0.04 -10.51 7.44
CA VAL A 89 1.06 -10.82 8.46
C VAL A 89 1.38 -12.32 8.47
N ASP A 90 0.38 -13.21 8.44
CA ASP A 90 0.60 -14.66 8.42
C ASP A 90 1.42 -15.13 7.23
N ARG A 91 1.20 -14.52 6.06
CA ARG A 91 1.88 -14.92 4.82
C ARG A 91 3.30 -14.42 4.81
N VAL A 92 3.52 -13.17 5.25
CA VAL A 92 4.88 -12.62 5.38
C VAL A 92 5.65 -13.39 6.45
N ALA A 93 5.01 -13.74 7.57
CA ALA A 93 5.63 -14.49 8.66
C ALA A 93 6.03 -15.92 8.23
N ALA A 94 5.24 -16.56 7.37
CA ALA A 94 5.58 -17.86 6.80
C ALA A 94 6.86 -17.82 5.94
N LEU A 95 7.21 -16.65 5.39
CA LEU A 95 8.41 -16.47 4.56
C LEU A 95 9.62 -15.98 5.35
N LEU A 96 9.40 -15.10 6.34
CA LEU A 96 10.46 -14.32 7.00
C LEU A 96 10.60 -14.59 8.51
N GLY A 97 9.65 -15.29 9.13
CA GLY A 97 9.57 -15.47 10.58
C GLY A 97 8.57 -14.52 11.26
N ALA A 98 8.28 -14.76 12.54
CA ALA A 98 7.21 -14.06 13.27
C ALA A 98 7.56 -12.62 13.70
N GLU A 99 8.84 -12.28 13.79
CA GLU A 99 9.29 -10.95 14.20
C GLU A 99 9.40 -10.04 12.98
N LEU A 100 8.28 -9.37 12.65
CA LEU A 100 8.16 -8.52 11.48
C LEU A 100 8.16 -7.04 11.86
N ASP A 101 8.87 -6.23 11.07
CA ASP A 101 8.83 -4.77 11.15
C ASP A 101 8.37 -4.17 9.81
N CYS A 102 7.48 -3.18 9.89
CA CYS A 102 7.01 -2.41 8.74
C CYS A 102 7.79 -1.10 8.66
N PHE A 103 8.99 -1.16 8.08
CA PHE A 103 9.91 -0.03 8.05
C PHE A 103 9.53 1.09 7.06
N GLY A 104 8.59 0.85 6.14
CA GLY A 104 8.19 1.87 5.17
C GLY A 104 6.97 1.47 4.34
N THR A 105 6.06 2.42 4.16
CA THR A 105 4.86 2.22 3.35
C THR A 105 4.71 3.31 2.30
N LYS A 106 4.15 2.94 1.16
CA LYS A 106 3.88 3.85 0.03
C LYS A 106 2.54 3.45 -0.55
N PHE A 107 1.74 4.43 -0.93
CA PHE A 107 0.51 4.22 -1.68
C PHE A 107 0.64 4.85 -3.05
N PHE A 108 0.28 4.07 -4.06
CA PHE A 108 0.27 4.45 -5.47
C PHE A 108 -1.18 4.28 -5.97
N PRO A 109 -1.88 5.36 -6.34
CA PRO A 109 -3.31 5.33 -6.65
C PRO A 109 -3.64 4.92 -8.10
N LYS A 110 -2.66 4.39 -8.85
CA LYS A 110 -2.76 4.08 -10.28
C LYS A 110 -2.66 2.60 -10.55
#